data_AF-K0IN51-F1
#
_entry.id   AF-K0IN51-F1
#
_cell.length_a   1.000
_cell.length_b   1.000
_cell.length_c   1.000
_cell.angle_alpha   90.00
_cell.angle_beta   90.00
_cell.angle_gamma   90.00
#
_symmetry.space_group_name_H-M   'P 1'
#
loop_
_entity.id
_entity.type
_entity.pdbx_description
1 polymer ?
#
loop_
_entity_poly.entity_id
_entity_poly.type
_entity_poly.pdbx_seq_one_letter_code
_entity_poly.pdbx_strand_id
1 'polypeptide(L)' 'MHTHDTSGTTHIESTTPREYTVGEFLKVRGTDPSMVTRMTVNGNEVADFLNHEMKIGQRIQIEIMTASS' A
#
# COMPACT_ATOMS: atom_id res chain seq x y z
N MET A 1 7.74 -18.84 -7.21
CA MET A 1 8.04 -17.53 -6.60
C MET A 1 9.12 -17.76 -5.57
N HIS A 2 10.33 -17.24 -5.80
CA HIS A 2 11.45 -17.32 -4.86
C HIS A 2 11.82 -15.90 -4.48
N THR A 3 11.61 -15.52 -3.22
CA THR A 3 12.12 -14.28 -2.65
C THR A 3 13.45 -14.59 -1.97
N HIS A 4 14.55 -14.36 -2.68
CA HIS A 4 15.84 -14.25 -2.03
C HIS A 4 16.55 -13.01 -2.57
N ASP A 5 16.24 -11.86 -1.96
CA ASP A 5 17.21 -10.79 -1.85
C ASP A 5 17.27 -10.37 -0.37
N THR A 6 18.45 -9.97 0.08
CA THR A 6 18.75 -9.58 1.46
C THR A 6 18.27 -8.16 1.80
N SER A 7 17.56 -7.49 0.89
CA SER A 7 17.04 -6.13 1.08
C SER A 7 15.63 -6.09 1.67
N GLY A 8 14.89 -7.21 1.60
CA GLY A 8 13.48 -7.27 1.96
C GLY A 8 12.54 -6.74 0.87
N THR A 9 13.05 -6.53 -0.34
CA THR A 9 12.26 -6.02 -1.47
C THR A 9 11.64 -7.17 -2.25
N THR A 10 10.33 -7.14 -2.43
CA THR A 10 9.62 -8.05 -3.34
C THR A 10 9.24 -7.28 -4.60
N HIS A 11 9.90 -7.58 -5.72
CA HIS A 11 9.58 -7.03 -7.04
C HIS A 11 8.67 -8.00 -7.80
N ILE A 12 7.51 -7.51 -8.27
CA ILE A 12 6.53 -8.29 -9.04
C ILE A 12 6.15 -7.47 -10.27
N GLU A 13 6.29 -8.06 -11.46
CA GLU A 13 5.87 -7.46 -12.73
C GLU A 13 4.64 -8.19 -13.28
N SER A 14 3.67 -7.42 -13.79
CA SER A 14 2.47 -7.92 -14.47
C SER A 14 2.62 -7.71 -15.98
N THR A 15 2.19 -8.67 -16.80
CA THR A 15 2.17 -8.55 -18.27
C THR A 15 1.08 -7.61 -18.79
N THR A 16 0.15 -7.21 -17.91
CA THR A 16 -0.91 -6.25 -18.21
C THR A 16 -0.70 -5.01 -17.34
N PRO A 17 -0.71 -3.79 -17.92
CA PRO A 17 -0.76 -2.56 -17.14
C PRO A 17 -2.01 -2.58 -16.28
N ARG A 18 -1.84 -2.77 -14.98
CA ARG A 18 -2.91 -2.68 -13.99
C ARG A 18 -2.42 -1.75 -12.91
N GLU A 19 -3.14 -0.65 -12.71
CA GLU A 19 -2.96 0.15 -11.52
C GLU A 19 -3.64 -0.59 -10.37
N TYR A 20 -2.88 -0.86 -9.32
CA TYR A 20 -3.42 -1.48 -8.10
C TYR A 20 -3.86 -0.39 -7.14
N THR A 21 -4.96 -0.62 -6.44
CA THR A 21 -5.40 0.31 -5.39
C THR A 21 -4.68 0.04 -4.08
N VAL A 22 -4.66 1.03 -3.19
CA VAL A 22 -4.17 0.83 -1.81
C VAL A 22 -5.02 -0.22 -1.08
N GLY A 23 -6.32 -0.32 -1.36
CA GLY A 23 -7.16 -1.39 -0.81
C GLY A 23 -6.70 -2.80 -1.21
N GLU A 24 -6.31 -2.98 -2.48
CA GLU A 24 -5.74 -4.25 -2.95
C GLU A 24 -4.38 -4.54 -2.28
N PHE A 25 -3.54 -3.51 -2.10
CA PHE A 25 -2.29 -3.63 -1.36
C PHE A 25 -2.48 -4.06 0.09
N LEU A 26 -3.40 -3.42 0.83
CA LEU A 26 -3.70 -3.77 2.22
C LEU A 26 -4.21 -5.20 2.34
N LYS A 27 -5.04 -5.65 1.40
CA LYS A 27 -5.52 -7.03 1.32
C LYS A 27 -4.37 -8.02 1.15
N VAL A 28 -3.42 -7.75 0.25
CA VAL A 28 -2.23 -8.61 0.05
C VAL A 28 -1.32 -8.59 1.29
N ARG A 29 -1.17 -7.44 1.95
CA ARG A 29 -0.42 -7.31 3.21
C ARG A 29 -1.10 -8.02 4.39
N GLY A 30 -2.40 -8.32 4.29
CA GLY A 30 -3.19 -8.84 5.41
C GLY A 30 -3.49 -7.79 6.49
N THR A 31 -3.56 -6.51 6.10
CA THR A 31 -3.89 -5.41 7.01
C THR A 31 -5.37 -5.09 6.91
N ASP A 32 -6.07 -5.06 8.05
CA ASP A 32 -7.45 -4.60 8.10
C ASP A 32 -7.50 -3.08 7.80
N PRO A 33 -8.23 -2.64 6.76
CA PRO A 33 -8.40 -1.23 6.46
C PRO A 33 -8.92 -0.39 7.63
N SER A 34 -9.67 -0.98 8.56
CA SER A 34 -10.16 -0.30 9.76
C SER A 34 -9.04 0.23 10.67
N MET A 35 -7.83 -0.33 10.54
CA MET A 35 -6.65 0.11 11.30
C MET A 35 -5.99 1.35 10.70
N VAL A 36 -6.31 1.73 9.46
CA VAL A 36 -5.74 2.92 8.81
C VAL A 36 -6.36 4.17 9.40
N THR A 37 -5.53 5.01 10.03
CA THR A 37 -5.98 6.28 10.64
C THR A 37 -5.85 7.46 9.71
N ARG A 38 -4.85 7.42 8.81
CA ARG A 38 -4.57 8.48 7.87
C ARG A 38 -3.81 7.94 6.68
N MET A 39 -4.15 8.40 5.49
CA MET A 39 -3.32 8.24 4.30
C MET A 39 -3.02 9.60 3.67
N THR A 40 -1.77 9.81 3.28
CA THR A 40 -1.40 10.96 2.45
C THR A 40 -0.73 10.52 1.15
N VAL A 41 -0.97 11.29 0.10
CA VAL A 41 -0.33 11.16 -1.22
C VAL A 41 0.35 12.48 -1.53
N ASN A 42 1.68 12.43 -1.64
CA ASN A 42 2.51 13.63 -1.81
C ASN A 42 2.23 14.70 -0.73
N GLY A 43 1.90 14.28 0.49
CA GLY A 43 1.60 15.15 1.62
C GLY A 43 0.14 15.62 1.72
N ASN A 44 -0.71 15.34 0.73
CA ASN A 44 -2.14 15.66 0.78
C ASN A 44 -2.93 14.47 1.33
N GLU A 45 -3.82 14.72 2.29
CA GLU A 45 -4.66 13.68 2.87
C GLU A 45 -5.70 13.17 1.86
N VAL A 46 -5.91 11.86 1.84
CA VAL A 46 -6.84 11.18 0.93
C VAL A 46 -7.86 10.39 1.76
N ALA A 47 -9.12 10.83 1.71
CA ALA A 47 -10.20 10.20 2.47
C ALA A 47 -10.62 8.84 1.90
N ASP A 48 -10.81 8.74 0.58
CA ASP A 48 -11.14 7.48 -0.08
C ASP A 48 -9.88 6.69 -0.44
N PHE A 49 -9.13 6.30 0.59
CA PHE A 49 -7.85 5.63 0.40
C PHE A 49 -7.98 4.24 -0.21
N LEU A 50 -9.10 3.53 0.03
CA LEU A 50 -9.30 2.17 -0.49
C LEU A 50 -9.31 2.11 -2.02
N ASN A 51 -9.84 3.15 -2.67
CA ASN A 51 -9.93 3.24 -4.12
C ASN A 51 -8.79 4.06 -4.74
N HIS A 52 -7.83 4.55 -3.95
CA HIS A 52 -6.70 5.31 -4.48
C HIS A 52 -5.78 4.40 -5.30
N GLU A 53 -5.66 4.69 -6.59
CA GLU A 53 -4.73 4.05 -7.50
C GLU A 53 -3.28 4.42 -7.17
N MET A 54 -2.43 3.41 -6.98
CA MET A 54 -1.01 3.61 -6.72
C MET A 54 -0.27 3.87 -8.03
N LYS A 55 0.08 5.13 -8.28
CA LYS A 55 0.80 5.54 -9.50
C LYS A 55 2.30 5.67 -9.25
N ILE A 56 3.09 5.34 -10.28
CA ILE A 56 4.55 5.52 -10.24
C ILE A 56 4.89 6.98 -9.94
N GLY A 57 5.86 7.20 -9.04
CA GLY A 57 6.33 8.53 -8.65
C GLY A 57 5.52 9.20 -7.53
N GLN A 58 4.44 8.59 -7.05
CA GLN A 58 3.74 9.06 -5.85
C GLN A 58 4.45 8.60 -4.56
N ARG A 59 4.54 9.49 -3.57
CA ARG A 59 4.86 9.11 -2.20
C ARG A 59 3.56 8.88 -1.43
N ILE A 60 3.26 7.61 -1.14
CA ILE A 60 2.10 7.21 -0.34
C ILE A 60 2.59 6.92 1.08
N GLN A 61 1.96 7.55 2.07
CA GLN A 61 2.21 7.30 3.49
C GLN A 61 0.91 6.87 4.15
N ILE A 62 0.94 5.71 4.82
CA ILE A 62 -0.19 5.11 5.52
C ILE A 62 0.17 5.03 7.00
N GLU A 63 -0.65 5.65 7.83
CA GLU A 63 -0.59 5.54 9.28
C GLU A 63 -1.61 4.51 9.75
N ILE A 64 -1.17 3.61 10.62
CA ILE A 64 -1.99 2.54 11.17
C ILE A 64 -1.98 2.63 12.70
N MET A 65 -3.13 2.34 13.32
CA MET A 65 -3.18 2.13 14.76
C MET A 65 -2.32 0.91 15.10
N THR A 66 -1.38 1.09 16.03
CA THR A 66 -0.71 -0.05 16.66
C THR A 66 -1.48 -0.40 17.91
N ALA A 67 -1.84 -1.68 18.08
CA ALA A 67 -2.29 -2.15 19.37
C ALA A 67 -1.11 -2.06 20.33
N SER A 68 -1.27 -1.31 21.43
CA SER A 68 -0.33 -1.34 22.55
C SER A 68 -0.22 -2.80 23.01
N SER A 69 1.00 -3.34 22.97
CA SER A 69 1.31 -4.67 23.54
C SER A 69 1.69 -4.55 25.00
#